data_AF-A0AAW0RBT8-F1
#
_entry.id   AF-A0AAW0RBT8-F1
#
_cell.length_a   1.000
_cell.length_b   1.000
_cell.length_c   1.000
_cell.angle_alpha   90.00
_cell.angle_beta   90.00
_cell.angle_gamma   90.00
#
_symmetry.space_group_name_H-M   'P 1'
#
loop_
_entity.id
_entity.type
_entity.pdbx_description
1 polymer ?
#
loop_
_entity_poly.entity_id
_entity_poly.type
_entity_poly.pdbx_seq_one_letter_code
_entity_poly.pdbx_strand_id
1 'polypeptide(L)'
;MNNSDDVFTVHIEGNFQGAIGPNATFDITGNCGSYCDAYDADPDERQGETFRDDFCVFNPLIEQPLGGNQKNTTCEPEKGYAMITAVGYAMSMFVWWPMVYNFTFDAKTEDGRRIYCLTAEVCMRWEDKEKNKRYSTGPWSNCTW
;
A
#
# COMPACT_ATOMS: atom_id res chain seq x y z
N MET A 1 -9.16 7.71 20.90
CA MET A 1 -8.40 6.52 20.45
C MET A 1 -7.31 7.03 19.54
N ASN A 2 -6.11 7.25 20.11
CA ASN A 2 -4.89 7.58 19.39
C ASN A 2 -3.94 6.43 19.69
N ASN A 3 -3.99 5.37 18.89
CA ASN A 3 -2.93 4.36 18.90
C ASN A 3 -1.94 4.80 17.81
N SER A 4 -0.89 5.48 18.24
CA SER A 4 0.21 5.90 17.36
C SER A 4 1.04 4.72 16.83
N ASP A 5 0.79 3.51 17.34
CA ASP A 5 1.58 2.31 17.07
C ASP A 5 1.24 1.62 15.73
N ASP A 6 0.11 1.98 15.11
CA ASP A 6 -0.33 1.41 13.83
C ASP A 6 -0.05 2.33 12.63
N VAL A 7 0.60 3.47 12.84
CA VAL A 7 0.84 4.50 11.82
C VAL A 7 2.27 4.40 11.31
N PHE A 8 2.42 4.38 9.99
CA PHE A 8 3.72 4.41 9.33
C PHE A 8 3.74 5.48 8.25
N THR A 9 4.93 5.98 7.91
CA THR A 9 5.10 6.93 6.81
C THR A 9 5.80 6.23 5.67
N VAL A 10 5.27 6.39 4.46
CA VAL A 10 5.87 5.89 3.24
C VAL A 10 6.36 7.08 2.43
N HIS A 11 7.63 7.02 2.02
CA HIS A 11 8.23 7.93 1.07
C HIS A 11 8.47 7.19 -0.23
N ILE A 12 7.86 7.66 -1.32
CA ILE A 12 8.07 7.12 -2.66
C ILE A 12 8.76 8.21 -3.49
N GLU A 13 10.00 7.94 -3.91
CA GLU A 13 10.78 8.84 -4.75
C GLU A 13 10.80 8.31 -6.18
N GLY A 14 10.63 9.21 -7.15
CA GLY A 14 10.59 8.81 -8.56
C GLY A 14 10.57 9.97 -9.54
N ASN A 15 10.30 9.66 -10.80
CA ASN A 15 10.16 10.66 -11.86
C ASN A 15 8.86 10.45 -12.63
N PHE A 16 8.00 11.47 -12.66
CA PHE A 16 6.85 11.50 -13.57
C PHE A 16 7.34 11.70 -15.01
N GLN A 17 6.90 10.84 -15.92
CA GLN A 17 7.31 10.88 -17.33
C GLN A 17 6.41 11.79 -18.18
N GLY A 18 5.26 12.19 -17.66
CA GLY A 18 4.28 13.06 -18.30
C GLY A 18 3.01 13.16 -17.46
N ALA A 19 1.98 13.82 -18.01
CA ALA A 19 0.69 13.98 -17.35
C ALA A 19 -0.01 12.64 -17.14
N ILE A 20 -0.63 12.50 -15.97
CA ILE A 20 -1.43 11.34 -15.57
C ILE A 20 -2.84 11.42 -16.19
N GLY A 21 -3.39 12.63 -16.26
CA GLY A 21 -4.75 12.90 -16.72
C GLY A 21 -5.81 12.72 -15.63
N PRO A 22 -7.06 13.11 -15.90
CA PRO A 22 -8.16 12.92 -14.97
C PRO A 22 -8.50 11.44 -14.79
N ASN A 23 -9.23 11.12 -13.72
CA ASN A 23 -9.79 9.78 -13.45
C ASN A 23 -8.74 8.64 -13.38
N ALA A 24 -7.49 8.98 -13.04
CA ALA A 24 -6.51 7.95 -12.75
C ALA A 24 -6.92 7.17 -11.50
N THR A 25 -6.62 5.89 -11.49
CA THR A 25 -7.02 4.95 -10.44
C THR A 25 -5.82 4.47 -9.66
N PHE A 26 -6.07 4.15 -8.40
CA PHE A 26 -5.14 3.50 -7.52
C PHE A 26 -5.83 2.32 -6.83
N ASP A 27 -5.27 1.14 -7.03
CA ASP A 27 -5.76 -0.12 -6.46
C ASP A 27 -4.75 -0.63 -5.43
N ILE A 28 -5.24 -0.97 -4.24
CA ILE A 28 -4.51 -1.76 -3.25
C ILE A 28 -5.19 -3.12 -3.18
N THR A 29 -4.45 -4.18 -3.50
CA THR A 29 -4.89 -5.55 -3.27
C THR A 29 -4.04 -6.18 -2.18
N GLY A 30 -4.67 -6.73 -1.14
CA GLY A 30 -3.99 -7.47 -0.07
C GLY A 30 -4.47 -8.92 -0.02
N ASN A 31 -3.56 -9.89 -0.08
CA ASN A 31 -3.85 -11.32 0.11
C ASN A 31 -2.75 -12.02 0.91
N CYS A 32 -2.93 -13.31 1.22
CA CYS A 32 -1.92 -14.15 1.88
C CYS A 32 -0.75 -14.59 0.96
N GLY A 33 -0.74 -14.17 -0.30
CA GLY A 33 0.34 -14.38 -1.27
C GLY A 33 0.73 -15.84 -1.50
N SER A 34 2.03 -16.08 -1.61
CA SER A 34 2.62 -17.42 -1.71
C SER A 34 2.47 -18.27 -0.44
N TYR A 35 1.96 -17.71 0.65
CA TYR A 35 1.83 -18.39 1.93
C TYR A 35 0.40 -18.81 2.25
N CYS A 36 -0.57 -18.51 1.38
CA CYS A 36 -1.97 -18.92 1.58
C CYS A 36 -2.14 -20.41 1.88
N ASP A 37 -1.43 -21.27 1.16
CA ASP A 37 -1.46 -22.72 1.38
C ASP A 37 -0.83 -23.13 2.72
N ALA A 38 0.19 -22.40 3.19
CA ALA A 38 0.83 -22.67 4.48
C ALA A 38 -0.05 -22.30 5.67
N TYR A 39 -1.07 -21.47 5.44
CA TYR A 39 -2.03 -21.03 6.46
C TYR A 39 -3.41 -21.67 6.33
N ASP A 40 -3.56 -22.68 5.45
CA ASP A 40 -4.86 -23.31 5.15
C ASP A 40 -5.96 -22.30 4.81
N ALA A 41 -5.58 -21.17 4.18
CA ALA A 41 -6.51 -20.08 3.88
C ALA A 41 -7.59 -20.53 2.91
N ASP A 42 -8.84 -20.16 3.20
CA ASP A 42 -9.99 -20.47 2.37
C ASP A 42 -9.82 -19.87 0.96
N PRO A 43 -10.29 -20.52 -0.12
CA PRO A 43 -10.09 -20.04 -1.49
C PRO A 43 -10.51 -18.59 -1.73
N ASP A 44 -11.53 -18.12 -1.01
CA ASP A 44 -12.01 -16.74 -1.09
C ASP A 44 -11.03 -15.74 -0.42
N GLU A 45 -10.35 -16.15 0.66
CA GLU A 45 -9.30 -15.34 1.32
C GLU A 45 -8.04 -15.21 0.45
N ARG A 46 -7.81 -16.17 -0.47
CA ARG A 46 -6.67 -16.15 -1.40
C ARG A 46 -6.78 -15.09 -2.47
N GLN A 47 -8.01 -14.72 -2.85
CA GLN A 47 -8.24 -13.65 -3.82
C GLN A 47 -7.85 -12.28 -3.26
N GLY A 48 -7.90 -12.16 -1.93
CA GLY A 48 -7.62 -10.92 -1.22
C GLY A 48 -8.76 -9.92 -1.31
N GLU A 49 -8.63 -8.87 -0.52
CA GLU A 49 -9.48 -7.70 -0.66
C GLU A 49 -8.81 -6.69 -1.57
N THR A 50 -9.60 -5.98 -2.37
CA THR A 50 -9.12 -4.85 -3.18
C THR A 50 -9.85 -3.58 -2.77
N PHE A 51 -9.08 -2.58 -2.39
CA PHE A 51 -9.53 -1.21 -2.24
C PHE A 51 -9.15 -0.43 -3.50
N ARG A 52 -10.11 0.33 -4.05
CA ARG A 52 -9.87 1.22 -5.19
C ARG A 52 -10.21 2.65 -4.80
N ASP A 53 -9.34 3.56 -5.15
CA ASP A 53 -9.55 5.00 -5.01
C ASP A 53 -9.10 5.77 -6.25
N ASP A 54 -9.43 7.05 -6.28
CA ASP A 54 -8.92 8.00 -7.27
C ASP A 54 -7.44 8.30 -6.94
N PHE A 55 -6.54 8.14 -7.91
CA PHE A 55 -5.12 8.45 -7.74
C PHE A 55 -4.89 9.91 -7.31
N CYS A 56 -5.80 10.81 -7.70
CA CYS A 56 -5.73 12.22 -7.43
C CYS A 56 -5.82 12.56 -5.93
N VAL A 57 -6.21 11.61 -5.07
CA VAL A 57 -6.08 11.75 -3.61
C VAL A 57 -4.64 11.93 -3.14
N PHE A 58 -3.64 11.48 -3.94
CA PHE A 58 -2.22 11.70 -3.65
C PHE A 58 -1.70 13.06 -4.09
N ASN A 59 -2.43 13.82 -4.90
CA ASN A 59 -1.99 15.13 -5.38
C ASN A 59 -1.49 16.08 -4.25
N PRO A 60 -2.18 16.23 -3.11
CA PRO A 60 -1.67 17.06 -2.01
C PRO A 60 -0.42 16.51 -1.32
N LEU A 61 -0.03 15.26 -1.61
CA LEU A 61 1.12 14.56 -1.05
C LEU A 61 2.34 14.54 -1.99
N ILE A 62 2.19 15.00 -3.24
CA ILE A 62 3.26 15.05 -4.23
C ILE A 62 4.08 16.34 -4.03
N GLU A 63 5.37 16.17 -3.75
CA GLU A 63 6.35 17.24 -3.62
C GLU A 63 7.29 17.25 -4.84
N GLN A 64 7.45 18.40 -5.53
CA GLN A 64 8.42 18.57 -6.62
C GLN A 64 9.34 19.79 -6.41
N PRO A 65 10.66 19.69 -6.69
CA PRO A 65 11.66 20.65 -6.23
C PRO A 65 11.69 22.03 -6.92
N LEU A 66 10.90 22.28 -7.97
CA LEU A 66 10.85 23.59 -8.65
C LEU A 66 9.46 23.84 -9.26
N GLY A 67 8.58 24.58 -8.58
CA GLY A 67 7.38 25.18 -9.19
C GLY A 67 6.09 24.33 -9.27
N GLY A 68 6.15 23.01 -9.10
CA GLY A 68 4.97 22.12 -9.07
C GLY A 68 4.74 21.53 -7.67
N ASN A 69 3.54 21.46 -7.09
CA ASN A 69 2.24 22.00 -7.41
C ASN A 69 1.94 23.07 -6.34
N GLN A 70 1.44 24.27 -6.73
CA GLN A 70 0.58 25.01 -5.79
C GLN A 70 -0.55 24.05 -5.39
N LYS A 71 -1.17 24.21 -4.22
CA LYS A 71 -2.35 23.43 -3.75
C LYS A 71 -3.59 23.46 -4.70
N ASN A 72 -3.42 23.67 -6.00
CA ASN A 72 -4.42 23.60 -7.02
C ASN A 72 -4.74 22.12 -7.32
N THR A 73 -5.90 21.71 -6.83
CA THR A 73 -7.01 20.96 -7.44
C THR A 73 -6.85 20.14 -8.74
N THR A 74 -5.78 20.25 -9.53
CA THR A 74 -5.57 19.49 -10.78
C THR A 74 -4.56 18.37 -10.57
N CYS A 75 -4.98 17.14 -10.91
CA CYS A 75 -4.25 15.88 -10.77
C CYS A 75 -3.14 15.71 -11.83
N GLU A 76 -2.30 16.73 -11.99
CA GLU A 76 -1.29 16.78 -13.04
C GLU A 76 0.05 17.17 -12.44
N PRO A 77 0.85 16.21 -11.96
CA PRO A 77 2.24 16.49 -11.59
C PRO A 77 3.04 16.85 -12.84
N GLU A 78 4.01 17.74 -12.68
CA GLU A 78 4.91 18.12 -13.76
C GLU A 78 5.85 16.96 -14.10
N LYS A 79 6.28 16.88 -15.36
CA LYS A 79 7.31 15.91 -15.76
C LYS A 79 8.60 16.21 -15.01
N GLY A 80 9.11 15.22 -14.29
CA GLY A 80 10.36 15.35 -13.53
C GLY A 80 10.30 14.62 -12.20
N TYR A 81 11.30 14.90 -11.36
CA TYR A 81 11.42 14.30 -10.05
C TYR A 81 10.22 14.66 -9.16
N ALA A 82 9.77 13.69 -8.38
CA ALA A 82 8.76 13.87 -7.36
C ALA A 82 9.01 12.94 -6.18
N MET A 83 8.57 13.40 -5.00
CA MET A 83 8.47 12.59 -3.80
C MET A 83 7.00 12.57 -3.36
N ILE A 84 6.48 11.38 -3.06
CA ILE A 84 5.17 11.22 -2.43
C ILE A 84 5.42 10.84 -0.98
N THR A 85 4.88 11.64 -0.05
CA THR A 85 4.89 11.31 1.38
C THR A 85 3.47 10.99 1.83
N ALA A 86 3.20 9.71 2.12
CA ALA A 86 1.90 9.27 2.57
C ALA A 86 1.96 8.73 3.99
N VAL A 87 0.98 9.11 4.81
CA VAL A 87 0.73 8.49 6.10
C VAL A 87 -0.11 7.24 5.86
N GLY A 88 0.47 6.09 6.09
CA GLY A 88 -0.21 4.80 6.10
C GLY A 88 -0.60 4.41 7.52
N TYR A 89 -1.57 3.51 7.60
CA TYR A 89 -1.93 2.83 8.83
C TYR A 89 -2.13 1.35 8.53
N ALA A 90 -1.94 0.48 9.52
CA ALA A 90 -2.30 -0.92 9.40
C ALA A 90 -3.80 -1.03 9.13
N MET A 91 -4.17 -1.18 7.86
CA MET A 91 -5.57 -1.19 7.43
C MET A 91 -6.19 -2.52 7.84
N SER A 92 -7.04 -2.49 8.87
CA SER A 92 -7.70 -3.69 9.41
C SER A 92 -8.54 -4.45 8.40
N MET A 93 -8.96 -3.80 7.31
CA MET A 93 -9.65 -4.47 6.19
C MET A 93 -8.75 -5.49 5.46
N PHE A 94 -7.43 -5.29 5.47
CA PHE A 94 -6.49 -6.27 4.91
C PHE A 94 -5.87 -7.15 5.99
N VAL A 95 -5.67 -6.62 7.20
CA VAL A 95 -4.90 -7.26 8.26
C VAL A 95 -5.82 -7.81 9.36
N TRP A 96 -6.25 -9.06 9.19
CA TRP A 96 -7.12 -9.78 10.11
C TRP A 96 -6.38 -10.66 11.12
N TRP A 97 -5.21 -11.20 10.73
CA TRP A 97 -4.46 -12.20 11.49
C TRP A 97 -2.95 -11.95 11.37
N PRO A 98 -2.12 -12.46 12.29
CA PRO A 98 -0.68 -12.28 12.20
C PRO A 98 -0.13 -13.29 11.17
N MET A 99 0.02 -12.86 9.92
CA MET A 99 0.49 -13.68 8.79
C MET A 99 1.38 -12.88 7.82
N VAL A 100 1.93 -13.56 6.81
CA VAL A 100 2.55 -12.86 5.67
C VAL A 100 1.44 -12.37 4.76
N TYR A 101 1.49 -11.09 4.45
CA TYR A 101 0.61 -10.45 3.48
C TYR A 101 1.41 -10.06 2.24
N ASN A 102 0.82 -10.28 1.08
CA ASN A 102 1.30 -9.71 -0.17
C ASN A 102 0.36 -8.58 -0.57
N PHE A 103 0.92 -7.37 -0.62
CA PHE A 103 0.24 -6.17 -1.05
C PHE A 103 0.70 -5.79 -2.45
N THR A 104 -0.26 -5.57 -3.35
CA THR A 104 -0.01 -4.99 -4.66
C THR A 104 -0.67 -3.62 -4.73
N PHE A 105 0.13 -2.61 -5.07
CA PHE A 105 -0.29 -1.24 -5.30
C PHE A 105 -0.18 -0.97 -6.80
N ASP A 106 -1.30 -0.88 -7.51
CA ASP A 106 -1.35 -0.69 -8.96
C ASP A 106 -2.04 0.64 -9.28
N ALA A 107 -1.30 1.56 -9.91
CA ALA A 107 -1.82 2.86 -10.30
C ALA A 107 -1.89 2.96 -11.83
N LYS A 108 -3.03 3.43 -12.36
CA LYS A 108 -3.28 3.49 -13.81
C LYS A 108 -3.93 4.81 -14.20
N THR A 109 -3.59 5.29 -15.38
CA THR A 109 -4.31 6.37 -16.05
C THR A 109 -5.69 5.89 -16.52
N GLU A 110 -6.58 6.80 -16.90
CA GLU A 110 -7.92 6.49 -17.44
C GLU A 110 -7.87 5.57 -18.68
N ASP A 111 -6.86 5.76 -19.55
CA ASP A 111 -6.65 4.92 -20.74
C ASP A 111 -5.94 3.58 -20.44
N GLY A 112 -5.75 3.25 -19.16
CA GLY A 112 -5.24 1.96 -18.69
C GLY A 112 -3.72 1.82 -18.73
N ARG A 113 -2.97 2.87 -19.07
CA ARG A 113 -1.50 2.86 -18.96
C ARG A 113 -1.11 2.85 -17.48
N ARG A 114 -0.14 2.00 -17.13
CA ARG A 114 0.33 1.88 -15.76
C ARG A 114 1.25 3.05 -15.41
N ILE A 115 0.92 3.73 -14.31
CA ILE A 115 1.74 4.77 -13.69
C ILE A 115 2.85 4.08 -12.88
N TYR A 116 2.46 3.18 -11.98
CA TYR A 116 3.36 2.26 -11.30
C TYR A 116 2.62 0.97 -10.91
N CYS A 117 3.40 -0.08 -10.62
CA CYS A 117 2.92 -1.26 -9.90
C CYS A 117 4.01 -1.69 -8.94
N LEU A 118 3.67 -1.71 -7.65
CA LEU A 118 4.58 -2.08 -6.56
C LEU A 118 3.99 -3.28 -5.85
N THR A 119 4.83 -4.26 -5.56
CA THR A 119 4.45 -5.44 -4.77
C THR A 119 5.33 -5.49 -3.53
N ALA A 120 4.71 -5.66 -2.37
CA ALA A 120 5.39 -5.72 -1.10
C ALA A 120 4.91 -6.95 -0.31
N GLU A 121 5.86 -7.68 0.25
CA GLU A 121 5.59 -8.73 1.21
C GLU A 121 5.77 -8.16 2.62
N VAL A 122 4.72 -8.26 3.44
CA VAL A 122 4.68 -7.69 4.78
C VAL A 122 4.41 -8.79 5.79
N CYS A 123 5.35 -9.01 6.70
CA CYS A 123 5.15 -9.91 7.83
C CYS A 123 4.47 -9.19 8.99
N MET A 124 3.35 -9.72 9.47
CA MET A 124 2.66 -9.17 10.63
C MET A 124 2.79 -10.11 11.84
N ARG A 125 3.04 -9.53 13.03
CA ARG A 125 2.89 -10.19 14.33
C ARG A 125 2.14 -9.27 15.28
N TRP A 126 1.45 -9.83 16.27
CA TRP A 126 0.96 -9.02 17.38
C TRP A 126 2.13 -8.60 18.28
N GLU A 127 2.10 -7.38 18.79
CA GLU A 127 3.04 -6.97 19.84
C GLU A 127 2.87 -7.82 21.11
N ASP A 128 1.62 -8.19 21.42
CA ASP A 128 1.28 -9.11 22.51
C ASP A 128 1.71 -10.55 22.19
N LYS A 129 2.78 -11.00 22.86
CA LYS A 129 3.35 -12.35 22.72
C LYS A 129 2.37 -13.47 23.06
N GLU A 130 1.42 -13.25 23.98
CA GLU A 130 0.44 -14.28 24.35
C GLU A 130 -0.54 -14.55 23.20
N LYS A 131 -0.94 -13.50 22.45
CA LYS A 131 -1.79 -13.66 21.25
C LYS A 131 -1.10 -14.46 20.15
N ASN A 132 0.22 -14.35 20.05
CA ASN A 132 1.00 -15.11 19.06
C ASN A 132 1.15 -16.60 19.43
N LYS A 133 0.99 -16.99 20.70
CA LYS A 133 1.14 -18.40 21.11
C LYS A 133 0.14 -19.34 20.44
N ARG A 134 -1.04 -18.82 20.07
CA ARG A 134 -2.07 -19.57 19.33
C ARG A 134 -1.65 -19.91 17.90
N TYR A 135 -0.64 -19.22 17.39
CA TYR A 135 -0.18 -19.29 16.01
C TYR A 135 1.30 -19.69 15.96
N SER A 136 1.68 -20.76 16.64
CA SER A 136 3.08 -21.14 16.92
C SER A 136 4.02 -21.27 15.70
N THR A 137 3.47 -21.41 14.48
CA THR A 137 4.18 -21.50 13.20
C THR A 137 4.13 -20.21 12.37
N GLY A 138 3.73 -19.08 12.96
CA GLY A 138 3.56 -17.83 12.22
C GLY A 138 4.85 -17.26 11.60
N PRO A 139 4.71 -16.29 10.69
CA PRO A 139 5.80 -15.79 9.83
C PRO A 139 6.96 -15.15 10.57
N TRP A 140 6.78 -14.74 11.82
CA TRP A 140 7.75 -13.98 12.62
C TRP A 140 9.09 -14.68 12.87
N SER A 141 9.20 -15.98 12.56
CA SER A 141 10.48 -16.70 12.59
C SER A 141 11.43 -16.27 11.46
N ASN A 142 10.90 -15.85 10.32
CA ASN A 142 11.68 -15.43 9.15
C ASN A 142 11.80 -13.91 9.00
N CYS A 143 11.10 -13.14 9.84
CA CYS A 143 11.09 -11.69 9.75
C CYS A 143 11.99 -11.11 10.84
N THR A 144 12.89 -10.19 10.45
CA THR A 144 13.74 -9.45 11.39
C THR A 144 12.92 -8.35 12.06
N TRP A 145 13.03 -8.26 13.38
CA TRP A 145 12.27 -7.32 14.21
C TRP A 145 13.15 -6.25 14.81
#